data_AF-A0AAU8MXP3-F1
#
_entry.id   AF-A0AAU8MXP3-F1
#
_cell.length_a   1.000
_cell.length_b   1.000
_cell.length_c   1.000
_cell.angle_alpha   90.00
_cell.angle_beta   90.00
_cell.angle_gamma   90.00
#
_symmetry.space_group_name_H-M   'P 1'
#
loop_
_entity.id
_entity.type
_entity.pdbx_description
1 polymer ?
#
loop_
_entity_poly.entity_id
_entity_poly.type
_entity_poly.pdbx_seq_one_letter_code
_entity_poly.pdbx_strand_id
1 'polypeptide(L)'
;MANNEYLDRCDSRRDSAASRAGAAAGTLPRPRRRNARRRRYRADVSARAGALGRRRSARPRRARRYPPIEVAKAPPPQVGGLGWPVSGALLAGFGGTMPDGRSSEGLLIGAPAGATVKAVGDGTVVYSEWMTGYGLLLIVDHGKAT
;
A
#
# COMPACT_ATOMS: atom_id res chain seq x y z
N MET A 1 -54.57 -14.29 -52.07
CA MET A 1 -54.65 -13.17 -53.03
C MET A 1 -55.00 -11.91 -52.24
N ALA A 2 -54.02 -11.07 -51.91
CA ALA A 2 -54.23 -9.81 -51.20
C ALA A 2 -53.11 -8.83 -51.56
N ASN A 3 -53.31 -8.00 -52.57
CA ASN A 3 -52.38 -6.91 -52.89
C ASN A 3 -53.05 -5.87 -53.82
N ASN A 4 -53.80 -4.91 -53.26
CA ASN A 4 -54.07 -3.65 -54.00
C ASN A 4 -54.48 -2.44 -53.14
N GLU A 5 -54.74 -2.58 -51.84
CA GLU A 5 -55.18 -1.43 -51.00
C GLU A 5 -54.04 -0.67 -50.30
N TYR A 6 -52.80 -1.14 -50.41
CA TYR A 6 -51.68 -0.60 -49.62
C TYR A 6 -50.92 0.55 -50.31
N LEU A 7 -51.05 0.70 -51.63
CA LEU A 7 -50.32 1.71 -52.40
C LEU A 7 -51.04 3.06 -52.47
N ASP A 8 -52.37 3.08 -52.39
CA ASP A 8 -53.18 4.31 -52.55
C ASP A 8 -53.14 5.24 -51.31
N ARG A 9 -52.76 4.69 -50.14
CA ARG A 9 -52.64 5.46 -48.87
C ARG A 9 -51.31 6.22 -48.75
N CYS A 10 -50.31 5.89 -49.57
CA CYS A 10 -48.99 6.49 -49.47
C CYS A 10 -48.84 7.79 -50.28
N ASP A 11 -49.60 7.97 -51.36
CA ASP A 11 -49.50 9.15 -52.22
C ASP A 11 -50.27 10.36 -51.66
N SER A 12 -51.45 10.16 -51.06
CA SER A 12 -52.22 11.22 -50.39
C SER A 12 -51.49 11.89 -49.21
N ARG A 13 -50.51 11.20 -48.60
CA ARG A 13 -49.68 11.77 -47.52
C ARG A 13 -48.48 12.57 -48.05
N ARG A 14 -48.06 12.36 -49.30
CA ARG A 14 -46.92 13.06 -49.91
C ARG A 14 -47.30 14.41 -50.51
N ASP A 15 -48.50 14.55 -51.08
CA ASP A 15 -48.96 15.83 -51.62
C ASP A 15 -49.27 16.88 -50.55
N SER A 16 -49.49 16.43 -49.30
CA SER A 16 -49.60 17.30 -48.13
C SER A 16 -48.27 17.92 -47.68
N ALA A 17 -47.15 17.63 -48.37
CA ALA A 17 -45.90 18.39 -48.22
C ALA A 17 -46.04 19.87 -48.66
N ALA A 18 -46.98 20.19 -49.55
CA ALA A 18 -46.85 21.36 -50.42
C ALA A 18 -46.96 22.75 -49.77
N SER A 19 -47.99 22.96 -48.94
CA SER A 19 -48.72 24.24 -48.99
C SER A 19 -48.53 25.19 -47.82
N ARG A 20 -47.53 24.96 -46.94
CA ARG A 20 -47.26 25.87 -45.79
C ARG A 20 -45.81 26.35 -45.70
N ALA A 21 -45.05 26.27 -46.80
CA ALA A 21 -43.78 26.97 -46.96
C ALA A 21 -44.02 28.31 -47.67
N GLY A 22 -44.29 29.38 -46.93
CA GLY A 22 -44.47 30.69 -47.56
C GLY A 22 -44.96 31.81 -46.65
N ALA A 23 -44.21 32.17 -45.60
CA ALA A 23 -44.30 33.52 -45.02
C ALA A 23 -43.15 33.81 -44.05
N ALA A 24 -42.57 35.01 -44.19
CA ALA A 24 -41.78 35.75 -43.21
C ALA A 24 -40.29 35.36 -43.02
N ALA A 25 -39.45 35.98 -43.85
CA ALA A 25 -38.16 36.47 -43.42
C ALA A 25 -38.32 37.41 -42.20
N GLY A 26 -37.66 37.08 -41.09
CA GLY A 26 -37.70 37.88 -39.86
C GLY A 26 -36.62 37.46 -38.86
N THR A 27 -35.46 38.11 -38.94
CA THR A 27 -34.49 38.35 -37.85
C THR A 27 -34.16 37.18 -36.92
N LEU A 28 -33.17 36.35 -37.29
CA LEU A 28 -32.47 35.47 -36.34
C LEU A 28 -31.74 36.33 -35.27
N PRO A 29 -32.08 36.24 -33.97
CA PRO A 29 -31.26 36.88 -32.94
C PRO A 29 -29.91 36.14 -32.86
N ARG A 30 -28.85 36.82 -33.32
CA ARG A 30 -27.46 36.35 -33.29
C ARG A 30 -27.10 35.73 -31.92
N PRO A 31 -26.62 34.48 -31.83
CA PRO A 31 -26.27 33.85 -30.54
C PRO A 31 -24.91 34.33 -30.00
N ARG A 32 -24.59 35.63 -30.13
CA ARG A 32 -23.29 36.21 -29.73
C ARG A 32 -23.09 36.20 -28.21
N ARG A 33 -24.17 36.22 -27.42
CA ARG A 33 -24.09 36.30 -25.94
C ARG A 33 -23.96 34.94 -25.23
N ARG A 34 -24.47 33.85 -25.82
CA ARG A 34 -24.45 32.50 -25.20
C ARG A 34 -23.08 31.83 -25.25
N ASN A 35 -22.32 32.06 -26.33
CA ASN A 35 -20.96 31.51 -26.48
C ASN A 35 -19.94 32.23 -25.58
N ALA A 36 -20.13 33.52 -25.30
CA ALA A 36 -19.24 34.28 -24.42
C ALA A 36 -19.27 33.79 -22.96
N ARG A 37 -20.46 33.48 -22.42
CA ARG A 37 -20.60 32.94 -21.06
C ARG A 37 -19.95 31.56 -20.91
N ARG A 38 -20.11 30.69 -21.91
CA ARG A 38 -19.47 29.36 -21.94
C ARG A 38 -17.95 29.43 -22.05
N ARG A 39 -17.41 30.39 -22.82
CA ARG A 39 -15.95 30.62 -22.91
C ARG A 39 -15.36 31.16 -21.62
N ARG A 40 -16.05 32.08 -20.92
CA ARG A 40 -15.61 32.59 -19.62
C ARG A 40 -15.59 31.51 -18.55
N TYR A 41 -16.67 30.73 -18.42
CA TYR A 41 -16.72 29.62 -17.47
C TYR A 41 -15.62 28.58 -17.71
N ARG A 42 -15.37 28.20 -18.97
CA ARG A 42 -14.27 27.27 -19.32
C ARG A 42 -12.88 27.85 -18.99
N ALA A 43 -12.67 29.15 -19.21
CA ALA A 43 -11.42 29.82 -18.88
C ALA A 43 -11.19 29.88 -17.36
N ASP A 44 -12.21 30.26 -16.57
CA ASP A 44 -12.13 30.35 -15.11
C ASP A 44 -11.82 29.00 -14.46
N VAL A 45 -12.44 27.92 -14.96
CA VAL A 45 -12.17 26.55 -14.48
C VAL A 45 -10.74 26.13 -14.80
N SER A 46 -10.24 26.43 -16.00
CA SER A 46 -8.85 26.10 -16.39
C SER A 46 -7.80 26.89 -15.59
N ALA A 47 -8.07 28.16 -15.28
CA ALA A 47 -7.19 29.00 -14.48
C ALA A 47 -7.11 28.51 -13.02
N ARG A 48 -8.25 28.10 -12.45
CA ARG A 48 -8.30 27.53 -11.10
C ARG A 48 -7.59 26.18 -11.00
N ALA A 49 -7.68 25.34 -12.04
CA ALA A 49 -6.96 24.08 -12.11
C ALA A 49 -5.42 24.27 -12.15
N GLY A 50 -4.94 25.25 -12.92
CA GLY A 50 -3.49 25.57 -13.00
C GLY A 50 -2.91 26.12 -11.69
N ALA A 51 -3.69 26.91 -10.94
CA ALA A 51 -3.26 27.49 -9.67
C ALA A 51 -3.03 26.43 -8.57
N LEU A 52 -3.83 25.36 -8.55
CA LEU A 52 -3.69 24.27 -7.58
C LEU A 52 -2.46 23.38 -7.88
N GLY A 53 -2.11 23.19 -9.15
CA GLY A 53 -0.92 22.41 -9.56
C GLY A 53 0.41 23.07 -9.18
N ARG A 54 0.49 24.41 -9.28
CA ARG A 54 1.70 25.18 -8.94
C ARG A 54 2.02 25.20 -7.44
N ARG A 55 1.00 25.09 -6.57
CA ARG A 55 1.22 25.09 -5.11
C ARG A 55 1.73 23.75 -4.58
N ARG A 56 1.47 22.64 -5.28
CA ARG A 56 1.95 21.29 -4.90
C ARG A 56 3.42 21.06 -5.25
N SER A 57 3.94 21.77 -6.25
CA SER A 57 5.30 21.61 -6.78
C SER A 57 6.34 22.54 -6.15
N ALA A 58 5.91 23.53 -5.35
CA ALA A 58 6.79 24.59 -4.83
C ALA A 58 7.25 24.42 -3.37
N ARG A 59 6.94 23.30 -2.68
CA ARG A 59 7.41 23.08 -1.30
C ARG A 59 8.55 22.05 -1.29
N PRO A 60 9.82 22.46 -1.09
CA PRO A 60 10.89 21.51 -0.90
C PRO A 60 10.59 20.70 0.37
N ARG A 61 10.37 19.39 0.21
CA ARG A 61 10.33 18.46 1.34
C ARG A 61 11.74 18.38 1.91
N ARG A 62 12.05 19.24 2.89
CA ARG A 62 13.29 19.13 3.65
C ARG A 62 13.22 17.81 4.41
N ALA A 63 13.86 16.78 3.87
CA ALA A 63 14.02 15.51 4.56
C ALA A 63 14.73 15.80 5.89
N ARG A 64 14.07 15.50 7.00
CA ARG A 64 14.73 15.46 8.31
C ARG A 64 15.75 14.34 8.21
N ARG A 65 17.02 14.70 8.09
CA ARG A 65 18.14 13.75 8.11
C ARG A 65 18.24 13.27 9.55
N TYR A 66 17.66 12.11 9.84
CA TYR A 66 17.98 11.42 11.09
C TYR A 66 19.45 11.03 11.00
N PRO A 67 20.28 11.34 12.01
CA PRO A 67 21.62 10.78 12.06
C PRO A 67 21.49 9.25 11.99
N PRO A 68 22.40 8.56 11.28
CA PRO A 68 22.47 7.11 11.36
C PRO A 68 22.57 6.73 12.84
N ILE A 69 21.75 5.78 13.29
CA ILE A 69 21.99 5.17 14.59
C ILE A 69 23.32 4.43 14.44
N GLU A 70 24.37 4.96 15.03
CA GLU A 70 25.66 4.28 15.15
C GLU A 70 25.48 3.13 16.14
N VAL A 71 25.00 1.99 15.63
CA VAL A 71 25.10 0.72 16.36
C VAL A 71 26.59 0.39 16.46
N ALA A 72 27.13 0.50 17.66
CA ALA A 72 28.50 0.11 17.94
C ALA A 72 28.76 -1.30 17.35
N LYS A 73 29.78 -1.40 16.50
CA LYS A 73 30.31 -2.69 16.00
C LYS A 73 31.10 -3.37 17.12
N ALA A 74 30.45 -3.61 18.25
CA ALA A 74 31.00 -4.48 19.28
C ALA A 74 30.81 -5.94 18.83
N PRO A 75 31.80 -6.81 19.00
CA PRO A 75 31.57 -8.24 18.87
C PRO A 75 30.42 -8.64 19.80
N PRO A 76 29.58 -9.62 19.41
CA PRO A 76 28.53 -10.10 20.27
C PRO A 76 29.14 -10.51 21.62
N PRO A 77 28.42 -10.30 22.73
CA PRO A 77 28.93 -10.66 24.04
C PRO A 77 29.35 -12.14 24.04
N GLN A 78 30.28 -12.49 24.93
CA GLN A 78 30.75 -13.86 25.09
C GLN A 78 30.64 -14.24 26.56
N VAL A 79 30.17 -15.45 26.83
CA VAL A 79 30.09 -16.01 28.19
C VAL A 79 30.90 -17.29 28.20
N GLY A 80 31.95 -17.36 29.03
CA GLY A 80 32.82 -18.54 29.10
C GLY A 80 33.56 -18.86 27.79
N GLY A 81 33.83 -17.86 26.94
CA GLY A 81 34.45 -18.04 25.63
C GLY A 81 33.48 -18.43 24.50
N LEU A 82 32.19 -18.61 24.81
CA LEU A 82 31.15 -18.92 23.83
C LEU A 82 30.40 -17.64 23.43
N GLY A 83 30.16 -17.48 22.14
CA GLY A 83 29.39 -16.36 21.61
C GLY A 83 27.89 -16.47 21.91
N TRP A 84 27.20 -15.33 21.93
CA TRP A 84 25.74 -15.33 22.07
C TRP A 84 25.05 -15.92 20.83
N PRO A 85 23.96 -16.71 21.00
CA PRO A 85 23.29 -17.36 19.88
C PRO A 85 22.52 -16.38 19.00
N VAL A 86 22.10 -15.23 19.53
CA VAL A 86 21.39 -14.18 18.79
C VAL A 86 21.67 -12.81 19.44
N SER A 87 21.67 -11.75 18.63
CA SER A 87 21.73 -10.38 19.12
C SER A 87 20.35 -9.93 19.63
N GLY A 88 20.25 -9.63 20.91
CA GLY A 88 18.99 -9.29 21.55
C GLY A 88 19.15 -8.82 23.00
N ALA A 89 18.07 -8.34 23.59
CA ALA A 89 18.05 -7.96 25.02
C ALA A 89 17.82 -9.21 25.89
N LEU A 90 18.56 -9.34 26.99
CA LEU A 90 18.29 -10.37 28.00
C LEU A 90 17.04 -9.98 28.79
N LEU A 91 15.95 -10.72 28.59
CA LEU A 91 14.66 -10.49 29.24
C LEU A 91 14.59 -11.21 30.59
N ALA A 92 15.19 -12.41 30.69
CA ALA A 92 15.34 -13.15 31.93
C ALA A 92 16.64 -13.95 31.93
N GLY A 93 17.40 -13.88 33.03
CA GLY A 93 18.56 -14.75 33.26
C GLY A 93 18.16 -16.06 33.95
N PHE A 94 19.14 -16.94 34.16
CA PHE A 94 18.95 -18.16 34.95
C PHE A 94 18.42 -17.83 36.37
N GLY A 95 17.35 -18.49 36.79
CA GLY A 95 16.66 -18.23 38.06
C GLY A 95 15.82 -16.95 38.08
N GLY A 96 15.81 -16.15 37.00
CA GLY A 96 14.98 -14.96 36.86
C GLY A 96 13.51 -15.31 36.64
N THR A 97 12.62 -14.32 36.77
CA THR A 97 11.17 -14.51 36.58
C THR A 97 10.80 -14.40 35.10
N MET A 98 10.16 -15.44 34.58
CA MET A 98 9.59 -15.47 33.23
C MET A 98 8.27 -14.69 33.16
N PRO A 99 7.80 -14.31 31.95
CA PRO A 99 6.54 -13.58 31.79
C PRO A 99 5.30 -14.33 32.33
N ASP A 100 5.38 -15.65 32.47
CA ASP A 100 4.35 -16.51 33.04
C ASP A 100 4.47 -16.68 34.57
N GLY A 101 5.43 -16.01 35.21
CA GLY A 101 5.68 -16.05 36.65
C GLY A 101 6.56 -17.21 37.14
N ARG A 102 6.97 -18.12 36.25
CA ARG A 102 7.86 -19.24 36.61
C ARG A 102 9.32 -18.77 36.72
N SER A 103 10.15 -19.52 37.43
CA SER A 103 11.59 -19.33 37.41
C SER A 103 12.19 -19.86 36.10
N SER A 104 13.08 -19.09 35.48
CA SER A 104 13.77 -19.45 34.25
C SER A 104 14.85 -20.49 34.51
N GLU A 105 14.85 -21.59 33.75
CA GLU A 105 15.91 -22.60 33.75
C GLU A 105 17.03 -22.27 32.74
N GLY A 106 16.96 -21.10 32.09
CA GLY A 106 17.94 -20.67 31.10
C GLY A 106 17.94 -19.16 30.88
N LEU A 107 18.37 -18.75 29.68
CA LEU A 107 18.36 -17.35 29.26
C LEU A 107 17.20 -17.10 28.30
N LEU A 108 16.38 -16.09 28.59
CA LEU A 108 15.38 -15.58 27.67
C LEU A 108 15.92 -14.34 26.95
N ILE A 109 16.17 -14.46 25.65
CA ILE A 109 16.74 -13.39 24.83
C ILE A 109 15.68 -12.89 23.84
N GLY A 110 15.32 -11.61 23.92
CA GLY A 110 14.38 -10.98 23.01
C GLY A 110 15.05 -10.59 21.69
N ALA A 111 14.54 -11.11 20.58
CA ALA A 111 15.01 -10.79 19.22
C ALA A 111 13.83 -10.55 18.25
N PRO A 112 14.02 -9.78 17.17
CA PRO A 112 13.00 -9.61 16.13
C PRO A 112 12.65 -10.94 15.44
N ALA A 113 11.41 -11.07 14.97
CA ALA A 113 10.99 -12.23 14.19
C ALA A 113 11.86 -12.39 12.93
N GLY A 114 12.29 -13.62 12.64
CA GLY A 114 13.19 -13.93 11.54
C GLY A 114 14.67 -13.62 11.81
N ALA A 115 15.04 -13.19 13.02
CA ALA A 115 16.44 -13.04 13.40
C ALA A 115 17.18 -14.37 13.26
N THR A 116 18.36 -14.35 12.66
CA THR A 116 19.20 -15.54 12.51
C THR A 116 19.76 -15.97 13.87
N VAL A 117 19.43 -17.19 14.28
CA VAL A 117 20.00 -17.84 15.46
C VAL A 117 21.19 -18.69 15.04
N LYS A 118 22.29 -18.58 15.77
CA LYS A 118 23.53 -19.35 15.55
C LYS A 118 23.79 -20.29 16.71
N ALA A 119 24.37 -21.45 16.43
CA ALA A 119 24.89 -22.33 17.46
C ALA A 119 26.05 -21.63 18.20
N VAL A 120 26.15 -21.84 19.51
CA VAL A 120 27.18 -21.22 20.36
C VAL A 120 28.56 -21.89 20.19
N GLY A 121 28.59 -23.09 19.63
CA GLY A 121 29.78 -23.86 19.29
C GLY A 121 29.46 -24.96 18.27
N ASP A 122 30.47 -25.74 17.89
CA ASP A 122 30.30 -26.87 16.98
C ASP A 122 29.56 -28.02 17.68
N GLY A 123 28.71 -28.74 16.95
CA GLY A 123 27.92 -29.83 17.53
C GLY A 123 27.01 -30.54 16.54
N THR A 124 26.24 -31.49 17.05
CA THR A 124 25.28 -32.29 16.28
C THR A 124 23.86 -31.98 16.73
N VAL A 125 22.94 -31.76 15.78
CA VAL A 125 21.51 -31.60 16.09
C VAL A 125 20.94 -32.94 16.53
N VAL A 126 20.41 -33.00 17.74
CA VAL A 126 19.79 -34.22 18.32
C VAL A 126 18.27 -34.13 18.43
N TYR A 127 17.70 -32.92 18.27
CA TYR A 127 16.27 -32.68 18.27
C TYR A 127 15.92 -31.43 17.48
N SER A 128 14.87 -31.46 16.66
CA SER A 128 14.43 -30.33 15.82
C SER A 128 12.92 -30.36 15.55
N GLU A 129 12.10 -30.39 16.59
CA GLU A 129 10.64 -30.55 16.47
C GLU A 129 9.86 -29.63 17.42
N TRP A 130 8.54 -29.63 17.27
CA TRP A 130 7.62 -28.85 18.11
C TRP A 130 7.40 -29.51 19.48
N MET A 131 7.50 -28.73 20.56
CA MET A 131 7.24 -29.17 21.93
C MET A 131 6.26 -28.23 22.64
N THR A 132 5.27 -28.81 23.33
CA THR A 132 4.29 -28.04 24.11
C THR A 132 4.99 -27.20 25.17
N GLY A 133 4.65 -25.91 25.24
CA GLY A 133 5.23 -24.95 26.18
C GLY A 133 6.47 -24.21 25.67
N TYR A 134 7.23 -24.79 24.73
CA TYR A 134 8.44 -24.16 24.16
C TYR A 134 8.27 -23.72 22.70
N GLY A 135 7.35 -24.35 21.96
CA GLY A 135 7.18 -24.13 20.53
C GLY A 135 8.19 -24.95 19.71
N LEU A 136 8.67 -24.40 18.61
CA LEU A 136 9.70 -25.04 17.80
C LEU A 136 11.03 -25.05 18.57
N LEU A 137 11.54 -26.25 18.85
CA LEU A 137 12.73 -26.45 19.66
C LEU A 137 13.83 -27.14 18.86
N LEU A 138 15.07 -26.64 19.00
CA LEU A 138 16.29 -27.21 18.43
C LEU A 138 17.28 -27.47 19.56
N ILE A 139 17.78 -28.70 19.67
CA ILE A 139 18.79 -29.09 20.66
C ILE A 139 20.04 -29.55 19.91
N VAL A 140 21.18 -28.97 20.29
CA VAL A 140 22.50 -29.28 19.74
C VAL A 140 23.35 -29.90 20.85
N ASP A 141 23.87 -31.10 20.59
CA ASP A 141 24.88 -31.73 21.43
C ASP A 141 26.27 -31.26 20.96
N HIS A 142 26.98 -30.58 21.85
CA HIS A 142 28.33 -30.07 21.60
C HIS A 142 29.43 -31.09 21.98
N GLY A 143 29.04 -32.32 22.34
CA GLY A 143 29.95 -33.35 22.85
C GLY A 143 30.26 -33.15 24.33
N LYS A 144 31.16 -33.99 24.87
CA LYS A 144 31.63 -33.81 26.25
C LYS A 144 32.56 -32.61 26.32
N ALA A 145 32.24 -31.68 27.20
CA ALA A 145 33.20 -30.68 27.68
C ALA A 145 34.39 -31.44 28.30
N THR A 146 35.50 -31.51 27.56
CA THR A 146 36.79 -31.98 28.09
C THR A 146 37.40 -30.93 28.99
#